data_AF-A0ABC9EGZ0-F1
#
_entry.id   AF-A0ABC9EGZ0-F1
#
_cell.length_a   1.000
_cell.length_b   1.000
_cell.length_c   1.000
_cell.angle_alpha   90.00
_cell.angle_beta   90.00
_cell.angle_gamma   90.00
#
_symmetry.space_group_name_H-M   'P 1'
#
loop_
_entity.id
_entity.type
_entity.pdbx_description
1 polymer ?
#
loop_
_entity_poly.entity_id
_entity_poly.type
_entity_poly.pdbx_seq_one_letter_code
_entity_poly.pdbx_strand_id
1 'polypeptide(L)'
;MRSIRSISSVHSTQPLLRRTPGLQTPPLAAGEASPMTTSGAPTATPPRFKRSSPRKKSQLRSRRLASGEVQAAGAPALTRAPPPASLEVDAVPPIGRALPREFFEVDALDLAPRLLGKLLRRDEVVLRITEVEAYRPNDSACHGRFGITARTAPVFGLGGHAYVYLCYGLHMMLNVVADMEGVGAAVLIRSCSPVSGLETIQRRRGQQTEKPILLTGPGKVGQALGLSTDWSNHPLYTPGGLEVLDGPEPQGILVGPRVGIEYASPEHVAAPWRFAIAGTPWISAPKNTLRPR
;
A
#
# COMPACT_ATOMS: atom_id res chain seq x y z
N MET A 1 -48.21 -42.65 21.36
CA MET A 1 -48.76 -43.23 22.60
C MET A 1 -48.49 -44.73 22.60
N ARG A 2 -48.02 -45.26 23.73
CA ARG A 2 -47.68 -46.67 24.07
C ARG A 2 -46.23 -47.12 23.82
N SER A 3 -45.53 -47.10 24.95
CA SER A 3 -44.27 -47.77 25.30
C SER A 3 -44.50 -49.26 25.59
N ILE A 4 -43.48 -50.12 25.40
CA ILE A 4 -43.09 -51.23 26.29
C ILE A 4 -41.64 -51.69 25.94
N ARG A 5 -40.89 -52.03 27.00
CA ARG A 5 -39.47 -52.41 27.07
C ARG A 5 -39.23 -53.92 26.88
N SER A 6 -38.00 -54.32 26.52
CA SER A 6 -37.22 -55.47 27.06
C SER A 6 -35.88 -55.60 26.31
N ILE A 7 -34.72 -55.23 26.87
CA ILE A 7 -33.72 -56.02 27.63
C ILE A 7 -33.16 -57.27 26.92
N SER A 8 -31.83 -57.26 26.69
CA SER A 8 -30.81 -58.33 26.67
C SER A 8 -29.74 -58.00 25.61
N SER A 9 -28.44 -58.17 25.73
CA SER A 9 -27.55 -58.75 26.73
C SER A 9 -26.13 -58.23 26.47
N VAL A 10 -25.39 -57.98 27.54
CA VAL A 10 -23.94 -57.72 27.56
C VAL A 10 -23.16 -58.91 27.00
N HIS A 11 -22.16 -58.67 26.15
CA HIS A 11 -20.98 -59.55 26.00
C HIS A 11 -19.74 -58.68 25.84
N SER A 12 -18.90 -58.77 26.87
CA SER A 12 -17.58 -58.18 27.01
C SER A 12 -16.55 -59.14 26.43
N THR A 13 -15.79 -58.70 25.44
CA THR A 13 -14.55 -59.36 25.00
C THR A 13 -13.52 -58.29 24.68
N GLN A 14 -12.64 -58.00 25.64
CA GLN A 14 -11.27 -57.60 25.32
C GLN A 14 -10.51 -58.84 24.82
N PRO A 15 -9.48 -58.67 23.98
CA PRO A 15 -8.15 -58.80 24.59
C PRO A 15 -7.00 -58.00 23.92
N LEU A 16 -5.92 -57.90 24.71
CA LEU A 16 -4.50 -57.84 24.32
C LEU A 16 -3.88 -56.48 23.96
N LEU A 17 -3.43 -55.78 25.02
CA LEU A 17 -2.26 -54.91 24.99
C LEU A 17 -1.03 -55.68 24.47
N ARG A 18 -0.48 -55.25 23.33
CA ARG A 18 0.92 -55.52 22.98
C ARG A 18 1.79 -54.38 23.48
N ARG A 19 2.69 -54.70 24.40
CA ARG A 19 3.82 -53.87 24.81
C ARG A 19 4.80 -53.76 23.65
N THR A 20 5.11 -52.55 23.22
CA THR A 20 6.29 -52.25 22.40
C THR A 20 7.37 -51.60 23.27
N PRO A 21 8.65 -51.97 23.13
CA PRO A 21 9.73 -51.45 23.96
C PRO A 21 10.12 -50.03 23.54
N GLY A 22 10.55 -49.25 24.53
CA GLY A 22 11.01 -47.88 24.36
C GLY A 22 12.23 -47.78 23.44
N LEU A 23 12.23 -46.73 22.63
CA LEU A 23 13.43 -46.21 21.98
C LEU A 23 13.78 -44.87 22.62
N GLN A 24 15.01 -44.84 23.09
CA GLN A 24 15.68 -43.81 23.86
C GLN A 24 15.86 -42.53 23.04
N THR A 25 15.58 -41.41 23.69
CA THR A 25 16.05 -40.07 23.29
C THR A 25 17.57 -40.01 23.41
N PRO A 26 18.33 -39.58 22.38
CA PRO A 26 19.74 -39.31 22.52
C PRO A 26 19.97 -38.01 23.34
N PRO A 27 21.08 -37.92 24.09
CA PRO A 27 21.32 -36.84 25.04
C PRO A 27 21.70 -35.51 24.38
N LEU A 28 21.26 -34.43 25.03
CA LEU A 28 21.74 -33.06 24.84
C LEU A 28 23.25 -32.99 25.09
N ALA A 29 24.02 -32.68 24.05
CA ALA A 29 25.41 -32.31 24.18
C ALA A 29 25.49 -30.85 24.69
N ALA A 30 25.93 -30.70 25.94
CA ALA A 30 26.44 -29.45 26.48
C ALA A 30 27.76 -29.12 25.81
N GLY A 31 27.79 -28.05 25.00
CA GLY A 31 28.99 -27.45 24.46
C GLY A 31 29.37 -26.23 25.30
N GLU A 32 30.52 -26.33 25.95
CA GLU A 32 31.12 -25.33 26.81
C GLU A 32 31.34 -23.99 26.10
N ALA A 33 31.05 -22.91 26.83
CA ALA A 33 31.49 -21.57 26.50
C ALA A 33 32.96 -21.40 26.87
N SER A 34 33.75 -20.81 25.99
CA SER A 34 34.96 -20.07 26.36
C SER A 34 35.24 -18.91 25.37
N PRO A 35 35.82 -17.81 25.86
CA PRO A 35 35.69 -16.48 25.25
C PRO A 35 36.92 -16.10 24.42
N MET A 36 36.74 -15.24 23.41
CA MET A 36 37.73 -14.39 22.71
C MET A 36 37.13 -14.06 21.32
N THR A 37 37.13 -12.86 20.75
CA THR A 37 37.83 -11.59 20.98
C THR A 37 36.97 -10.47 20.40
N THR A 38 37.01 -9.30 21.03
CA THR A 38 36.47 -8.05 20.50
C THR A 38 37.35 -7.55 19.34
N SER A 39 36.76 -7.34 18.16
CA SER A 39 37.41 -6.68 17.02
C SER A 39 36.48 -5.58 16.50
N GLY A 40 37.05 -4.38 16.34
CA GLY A 40 36.37 -3.09 16.26
C GLY A 40 35.36 -2.93 15.12
N ALA A 41 34.23 -2.32 15.48
CA ALA A 41 33.35 -1.65 14.53
C ALA A 41 33.99 -0.32 14.06
N PRO A 42 34.11 -0.04 12.75
CA PRO A 42 34.45 1.29 12.30
C PRO A 42 33.22 2.22 12.40
N THR A 43 33.26 3.13 13.38
CA THR A 43 32.37 4.29 13.46
C THR A 43 32.58 5.19 12.25
N ALA A 44 31.62 5.19 11.32
CA ALA A 44 31.56 6.17 10.24
C ALA A 44 30.93 7.47 10.77
N THR A 45 31.77 8.49 10.94
CA THR A 45 31.37 9.87 11.24
C THR A 45 30.55 10.46 10.10
N PRO A 46 29.35 11.02 10.33
CA PRO A 46 28.58 11.67 9.26
C PRO A 46 29.21 13.03 8.88
N PRO A 47 29.20 13.42 7.59
CA PRO A 47 29.74 14.69 7.16
C PRO A 47 28.88 15.88 7.65
N ARG A 48 29.56 16.84 8.27
CA ARG A 48 29.03 18.09 8.81
C ARG A 48 28.70 19.07 7.68
N PHE A 49 27.44 19.19 7.30
CA PHE A 49 27.00 20.23 6.36
C PHE A 49 26.93 21.60 7.04
N LYS A 50 27.64 22.57 6.46
CA LYS A 50 27.66 23.99 6.87
C LYS A 50 26.28 24.60 6.65
N ARG A 51 25.68 25.12 7.72
CA ARG A 51 24.44 25.93 7.68
C ARG A 51 24.71 27.24 6.95
N SER A 52 24.03 27.47 5.83
CA SER A 52 23.95 28.78 5.18
C SER A 52 22.84 29.62 5.83
N SER A 53 23.19 30.85 6.19
CA SER A 53 22.32 31.82 6.87
C SER A 53 21.17 32.31 5.99
N PRO A 54 19.94 32.49 6.51
CA PRO A 54 18.88 33.16 5.77
C PRO A 54 19.11 34.69 5.72
N ARG A 55 19.02 35.24 4.51
CA ARG A 55 19.04 36.68 4.20
C ARG A 55 17.87 37.43 4.87
N LYS A 56 18.17 38.67 5.26
CA LYS A 56 17.27 39.65 5.88
C LYS A 56 16.01 39.92 5.05
N LYS A 57 14.84 39.89 5.70
CA LYS A 57 13.56 40.42 5.19
C LYS A 57 13.61 41.96 5.23
N SER A 58 13.45 42.63 4.09
CA SER A 58 13.20 44.07 4.04
C SER A 58 11.71 44.34 4.24
N GLN A 59 11.42 45.25 5.17
CA GLN A 59 10.09 45.73 5.51
C GLN A 59 9.62 46.72 4.45
N LEU A 60 8.48 46.46 3.80
CA LEU A 60 7.75 47.50 3.06
C LEU A 60 6.83 48.24 4.04
N ARG A 61 7.09 49.53 4.20
CA ARG A 61 6.28 50.47 4.97
C ARG A 61 4.95 50.73 4.25
N SER A 62 3.83 50.36 4.88
CA SER A 62 2.49 50.81 4.52
C SER A 62 2.31 52.28 4.95
N ARG A 63 2.13 53.19 3.99
CA ARG A 63 1.67 54.56 4.25
C ARG A 63 0.14 54.56 4.38
N ARG A 64 -0.36 54.93 5.55
CA ARG A 64 -1.74 55.39 5.77
C ARG A 64 -1.94 56.71 5.01
N LEU A 65 -3.04 56.83 4.28
CA LEU A 65 -3.62 58.10 3.88
C LEU A 65 -5.06 58.17 4.39
N ALA A 66 -5.41 59.39 4.74
CA ALA A 66 -6.47 59.77 5.66
C ALA A 66 -7.87 59.72 5.07
N SER A 67 -8.80 59.63 6.01
CA SER A 67 -10.24 59.83 5.92
C SER A 67 -10.64 61.11 5.19
N GLY A 68 -11.52 60.98 4.20
CA GLY A 68 -12.33 62.05 3.65
C GLY A 68 -13.77 61.57 3.52
N GLU A 69 -14.65 62.16 4.32
CA GLU A 69 -16.10 62.00 4.25
C GLU A 69 -16.63 62.58 2.93
N VAL A 70 -17.49 61.82 2.23
CA VAL A 70 -18.26 62.34 1.10
C VAL A 70 -19.72 61.95 1.29
N GLN A 71 -20.56 62.99 1.25
CA GLN A 71 -22.00 62.97 1.46
C GLN A 71 -22.75 62.17 0.39
N ALA A 72 -23.82 61.52 0.83
CA ALA A 72 -24.75 60.75 0.04
C ALA A 72 -25.73 61.66 -0.74
N ALA A 73 -25.88 61.40 -2.04
CA ALA A 73 -27.00 61.85 -2.84
C ALA A 73 -27.48 60.68 -3.72
N GLY A 74 -28.79 60.46 -3.70
CA GLY A 74 -29.47 59.23 -4.14
C GLY A 74 -29.35 58.91 -5.63
N ALA A 75 -29.20 57.62 -5.91
CA ALA A 75 -29.32 57.00 -7.22
C ALA A 75 -30.57 56.10 -7.26
N PRO A 76 -31.27 56.00 -8.41
CA PRO A 76 -32.57 55.35 -8.51
C PRO A 76 -32.47 53.82 -8.40
N ALA A 77 -33.54 53.21 -7.91
CA ALA A 77 -33.67 51.77 -7.72
C ALA A 77 -33.60 51.02 -9.07
N LEU A 78 -32.42 50.47 -9.37
CA LEU A 78 -32.25 49.44 -10.39
C LEU A 78 -32.85 48.13 -9.86
N THR A 79 -33.87 47.64 -10.54
CA THR A 79 -34.44 46.30 -10.37
C THR A 79 -33.32 45.25 -10.38
N ARG A 80 -33.13 44.55 -9.26
CA ARG A 80 -32.19 43.42 -9.14
C ARG A 80 -32.60 42.34 -10.13
N ALA A 81 -31.77 42.11 -11.14
CA ALA A 81 -31.81 40.90 -11.93
C ALA A 81 -31.72 39.68 -10.99
N PRO A 82 -32.41 38.56 -11.30
CA PRO A 82 -32.26 37.33 -10.53
C PRO A 82 -30.78 36.94 -10.49
N PRO A 83 -30.31 36.32 -9.38
CA PRO A 83 -28.93 35.87 -9.30
C PRO A 83 -28.64 34.95 -10.50
N PRO A 84 -27.47 35.08 -11.15
CA PRO A 84 -27.07 34.11 -12.16
C PRO A 84 -27.15 32.72 -11.51
N ALA A 85 -27.75 31.78 -12.23
CA ALA A 85 -27.83 30.39 -11.84
C ALA A 85 -26.47 29.99 -11.27
N SER A 86 -26.48 29.49 -10.04
CA SER A 86 -25.32 28.94 -9.35
C SER A 86 -24.53 28.15 -10.38
N LEU A 87 -23.32 28.62 -10.70
CA LEU A 87 -22.35 27.90 -11.51
C LEU A 87 -22.31 26.50 -10.92
N GLU A 88 -22.85 25.53 -11.67
CA GLU A 88 -22.70 24.13 -11.34
C GLU A 88 -21.21 23.91 -11.20
N VAL A 89 -20.78 23.63 -9.97
CA VAL A 89 -19.41 23.21 -9.71
C VAL A 89 -19.25 21.96 -10.54
N ASP A 90 -18.46 22.05 -11.62
CA ASP A 90 -18.24 21.00 -12.60
C ASP A 90 -18.16 19.65 -11.86
N ALA A 91 -19.22 18.85 -12.01
CA ALA A 91 -19.31 17.59 -11.34
C ALA A 91 -18.14 16.74 -11.82
N VAL A 92 -17.19 16.49 -10.92
CA VAL A 92 -16.14 15.49 -11.12
C VAL A 92 -16.87 14.24 -11.63
N PRO A 93 -16.54 13.71 -12.83
CA PRO A 93 -17.22 12.52 -13.36
C PRO A 93 -17.20 11.45 -12.27
N PRO A 94 -18.24 10.60 -12.13
CA PRO A 94 -18.29 9.64 -11.04
C PRO A 94 -17.04 8.75 -11.11
N ILE A 95 -16.05 9.08 -10.28
CA ILE A 95 -14.85 8.28 -10.09
C ILE A 95 -15.38 6.97 -9.50
N GLY A 96 -14.92 5.84 -10.02
CA GLY A 96 -15.53 4.51 -9.85
C GLY A 96 -16.01 4.17 -8.44
N ARG A 97 -16.95 3.23 -8.33
CA ARG A 97 -17.49 2.77 -7.05
C ARG A 97 -16.41 2.09 -6.20
N ALA A 98 -16.53 2.17 -4.88
CA ALA A 98 -15.70 1.37 -3.98
C ALA A 98 -15.88 -0.13 -4.27
N LEU A 99 -14.79 -0.89 -4.21
CA LEU A 99 -14.83 -2.34 -4.35
C LEU A 99 -15.32 -2.98 -3.05
N PRO A 100 -16.07 -4.09 -3.11
CA PRO A 100 -16.53 -4.79 -1.90
C PRO A 100 -15.34 -5.47 -1.19
N ARG A 101 -15.45 -5.73 0.11
CA ARG A 101 -14.36 -6.32 0.93
C ARG A 101 -13.87 -7.65 0.36
N GLU A 102 -14.80 -8.48 -0.12
CA GLU A 102 -14.55 -9.82 -0.66
C GLU A 102 -13.68 -9.79 -1.93
N PHE A 103 -13.58 -8.64 -2.60
CA PHE A 103 -12.65 -8.46 -3.72
C PHE A 103 -11.20 -8.69 -3.30
N PHE A 104 -10.86 -8.31 -2.06
CA PHE A 104 -9.49 -8.33 -1.53
C PHE A 104 -9.15 -9.61 -0.76
N GLU A 105 -10.15 -10.37 -0.32
CA GLU A 105 -10.01 -11.61 0.46
C GLU A 105 -9.75 -12.83 -0.45
N VAL A 106 -8.73 -12.69 -1.29
CA VAL A 106 -8.24 -13.76 -2.18
C VAL A 106 -6.72 -13.81 -2.12
N ASP A 107 -6.14 -14.91 -2.60
CA ASP A 107 -4.67 -15.06 -2.65
C ASP A 107 -4.01 -13.86 -3.36
N ALA A 108 -2.84 -13.43 -2.88
CA ALA A 108 -2.15 -12.28 -3.44
C ALA A 108 -1.84 -12.41 -4.96
N LEU A 109 -1.65 -13.61 -5.48
CA LEU A 109 -1.45 -13.85 -6.92
C LEU A 109 -2.74 -13.72 -7.74
N ASP A 110 -3.89 -13.90 -7.10
CA ASP A 110 -5.19 -13.63 -7.71
C ASP A 110 -5.57 -12.16 -7.59
N LEU A 111 -5.27 -11.52 -6.46
CA LEU A 111 -5.56 -10.11 -6.22
C LEU A 111 -4.71 -9.18 -7.11
N ALA A 112 -3.43 -9.47 -7.26
CA ALA A 112 -2.49 -8.62 -8.00
C ALA A 112 -2.98 -8.27 -9.43
N PRO A 113 -3.33 -9.22 -10.30
CA PRO A 113 -3.85 -8.88 -11.62
C PRO A 113 -5.22 -8.19 -11.57
N ARG A 114 -6.08 -8.46 -10.57
CA ARG A 114 -7.39 -7.80 -10.42
C ARG A 114 -7.27 -6.32 -10.06
N LEU A 115 -6.20 -5.94 -9.36
CA LEU A 115 -5.90 -4.56 -9.00
C LEU A 115 -5.43 -3.71 -10.19
N LEU A 116 -4.93 -4.32 -11.27
CA LEU A 116 -4.53 -3.58 -12.46
C LEU A 116 -5.75 -2.87 -13.07
N GLY A 117 -5.60 -1.58 -13.39
CA GLY A 117 -6.66 -0.74 -13.96
C GLY A 117 -7.60 -0.10 -12.93
N LYS A 118 -7.62 -0.62 -11.70
CA LYS A 118 -8.34 -0.03 -10.57
C LYS A 118 -7.73 1.32 -10.16
N LEU A 119 -8.53 2.14 -9.48
CA LEU A 119 -8.17 3.51 -9.15
C LEU A 119 -7.82 3.66 -7.67
N LEU A 120 -6.72 4.33 -7.38
CA LEU A 120 -6.38 4.83 -6.05
C LEU A 120 -6.81 6.28 -5.96
N ARG A 121 -7.65 6.61 -4.97
CA ARG A 121 -8.08 7.97 -4.70
C ARG A 121 -7.58 8.44 -3.35
N ARG A 122 -7.00 9.63 -3.31
CA ARG A 122 -6.73 10.39 -2.08
C ARG A 122 -6.85 11.87 -2.34
N ASP A 123 -7.74 12.53 -1.62
CA ASP A 123 -8.11 13.92 -1.87
C ASP A 123 -8.55 14.10 -3.35
N GLU A 124 -8.03 15.09 -4.07
CA GLU A 124 -8.23 15.32 -5.50
C GLU A 124 -7.37 14.44 -6.42
N VAL A 125 -6.42 13.69 -5.86
CA VAL A 125 -5.50 12.83 -6.62
C VAL A 125 -6.16 11.49 -6.90
N VAL A 126 -6.30 11.16 -8.19
CA VAL A 126 -6.73 9.85 -8.65
C VAL A 126 -5.64 9.26 -9.53
N LEU A 127 -5.22 8.04 -9.20
CA LEU A 127 -4.19 7.29 -9.91
C LEU A 127 -4.77 5.97 -10.40
N ARG A 128 -4.51 5.58 -11.65
CA ARG A 128 -4.81 4.23 -12.14
C ARG A 128 -3.61 3.33 -11.87
N ILE A 129 -3.84 2.21 -11.19
CA ILE A 129 -2.80 1.21 -10.91
C ILE A 129 -2.37 0.56 -12.23
N THR A 130 -1.08 0.63 -12.56
CA THR A 130 -0.53 0.10 -13.82
C THR A 130 0.47 -1.03 -13.61
N GLU A 131 0.98 -1.20 -12.38
CA GLU A 131 1.95 -2.22 -12.04
C GLU A 131 1.89 -2.56 -10.55
N VAL A 132 1.99 -3.85 -10.24
CA VAL A 132 1.97 -4.37 -8.87
C VAL A 132 2.92 -5.57 -8.69
N GLU A 133 3.21 -5.93 -7.44
CA GLU A 133 3.90 -7.16 -7.07
C GLU A 133 3.17 -7.90 -5.95
N ALA A 134 3.06 -9.22 -6.05
CA ALA A 134 2.45 -10.06 -5.03
C ALA A 134 3.50 -10.61 -4.04
N TYR A 135 3.10 -10.71 -2.76
CA TYR A 135 3.85 -11.30 -1.66
C TYR A 135 2.93 -12.22 -0.85
N ARG A 136 3.42 -13.43 -0.52
CA ARG A 136 2.65 -14.52 0.12
C ARG A 136 3.24 -14.94 1.48
N PRO A 137 2.58 -15.79 2.29
CA PRO A 137 3.09 -16.16 3.63
C PRO A 137 4.40 -16.97 3.62
N ASN A 138 4.59 -17.85 2.62
CA ASN A 138 5.79 -18.68 2.48
C ASN A 138 6.88 -18.04 1.60
N ASP A 139 6.71 -16.76 1.27
CA ASP A 139 7.61 -16.04 0.39
C ASP A 139 8.77 -15.42 1.17
N SER A 140 9.98 -15.85 0.84
CA SER A 140 11.21 -15.33 1.47
C SER A 140 11.47 -13.83 1.20
N ALA A 141 10.75 -13.21 0.25
CA ALA A 141 10.76 -11.77 0.04
C ALA A 141 9.68 -11.04 0.87
N CYS A 142 8.65 -11.73 1.36
CA CYS A 142 7.57 -11.14 2.13
C CYS A 142 8.04 -10.70 3.52
N HIS A 143 7.55 -9.56 4.00
CA HIS A 143 7.81 -9.11 5.37
C HIS A 143 7.21 -10.03 6.43
N GLY A 144 6.11 -10.73 6.11
CA GLY A 144 5.43 -11.66 7.01
C GLY A 144 6.29 -12.87 7.42
N ARG A 145 7.35 -13.20 6.68
CA ARG A 145 8.21 -14.36 6.97
C ARG A 145 8.85 -14.36 8.36
N PHE A 146 8.98 -13.20 8.99
CA PHE A 146 9.54 -13.05 10.33
C PHE A 146 8.48 -13.09 11.44
N GLY A 147 7.23 -13.43 11.09
CA GLY A 147 6.10 -13.44 12.01
C GLY A 147 5.56 -12.03 12.31
N ILE A 148 4.71 -11.98 13.34
CA ILE A 148 3.98 -10.78 13.74
C ILE A 148 4.87 -9.92 14.66
N THR A 149 5.16 -8.71 14.21
CA THR A 149 5.83 -7.64 14.96
C THR A 149 5.01 -6.36 14.82
N ALA A 150 5.30 -5.30 15.59
CA ALA A 150 4.61 -4.02 15.40
C ALA A 150 4.68 -3.50 13.94
N ARG A 151 5.78 -3.77 13.23
CA ARG A 151 5.98 -3.37 11.83
C ARG A 151 5.25 -4.27 10.83
N THR A 152 5.12 -5.55 11.12
CA THR A 152 4.55 -6.55 10.20
C THR A 152 3.11 -6.90 10.51
N ALA A 153 2.60 -6.59 11.71
CA ALA A 153 1.21 -6.83 12.10
C ALA A 153 0.18 -6.37 11.05
N PRO A 154 0.34 -5.21 10.38
CA PRO A 154 -0.61 -4.82 9.34
C PRO A 154 -0.73 -5.80 8.17
N VAL A 155 0.34 -6.51 7.77
CA VAL A 155 0.25 -7.48 6.66
C VAL A 155 -0.60 -8.71 7.01
N PHE A 156 -0.82 -8.96 8.30
CA PHE A 156 -1.67 -10.02 8.82
C PHE A 156 -3.09 -9.53 9.14
N GLY A 157 -3.42 -8.27 8.83
CA GLY A 157 -4.75 -7.72 9.04
C GLY A 157 -5.78 -8.25 8.03
N LEU A 158 -6.96 -7.62 8.03
CA LEU A 158 -8.04 -7.92 7.09
C LEU A 158 -7.64 -7.57 5.64
N GLY A 159 -8.04 -8.42 4.69
CA GLY A 159 -7.96 -8.12 3.26
C GLY A 159 -8.55 -6.75 2.92
N GLY A 160 -7.91 -6.02 2.02
CA GLY A 160 -8.34 -4.69 1.59
C GLY A 160 -7.92 -3.56 2.52
N HIS A 161 -7.07 -3.82 3.51
CA HIS A 161 -6.44 -2.77 4.31
C HIS A 161 -5.13 -2.31 3.68
N ALA A 162 -4.77 -1.05 3.87
CA ALA A 162 -3.49 -0.53 3.47
C ALA A 162 -2.39 -1.03 4.41
N TYR A 163 -1.31 -1.56 3.86
CA TYR A 163 -0.06 -1.76 4.59
C TYR A 163 0.98 -0.78 4.07
N VAL A 164 1.29 0.25 4.88
CA VAL A 164 2.23 1.32 4.53
C VAL A 164 3.46 1.24 5.42
N TYR A 165 4.64 1.19 4.81
CA TYR A 165 5.90 1.20 5.53
C TYR A 165 6.94 2.13 4.90
N LEU A 166 7.86 2.64 5.72
CA LEU A 166 9.00 3.42 5.27
C LEU A 166 10.15 2.48 4.84
N CYS A 167 10.51 2.55 3.57
CA CYS A 167 11.62 1.82 2.98
C CYS A 167 12.87 2.72 2.90
N TYR A 168 14.00 2.21 3.38
CA TYR A 168 15.30 2.91 3.42
C TYR A 168 15.24 4.33 4.00
N GLY A 169 14.31 4.60 4.93
CA GLY A 169 14.16 5.90 5.57
C GLY A 169 13.58 7.02 4.69
N LEU A 170 13.25 6.74 3.42
CA LEU A 170 12.87 7.80 2.46
C LEU A 170 11.52 7.56 1.76
N HIS A 171 11.18 6.31 1.47
CA HIS A 171 10.08 6.00 0.55
C HIS A 171 8.94 5.27 1.26
N MET A 172 7.75 5.85 1.25
CA MET A 172 6.53 5.18 1.71
C MET A 172 6.07 4.18 0.65
N MET A 173 6.00 2.91 1.02
CA MET A 173 5.55 1.81 0.17
C MET A 173 4.11 1.47 0.53
N LEU A 174 3.20 1.58 -0.44
CA LEU A 174 1.80 1.22 -0.27
C LEU A 174 1.56 -0.21 -0.75
N ASN A 175 1.03 -1.05 0.13
CA ASN A 175 0.55 -2.37 -0.21
C ASN A 175 -0.94 -2.49 0.13
N VAL A 176 -1.63 -3.36 -0.57
CA VAL A 176 -3.00 -3.78 -0.26
C VAL A 176 -2.91 -5.17 0.38
N VAL A 177 -3.35 -5.31 1.62
CA VAL A 177 -3.42 -6.60 2.31
C VAL A 177 -4.37 -7.51 1.53
N ALA A 178 -3.92 -8.74 1.32
CA ALA A 178 -4.64 -9.78 0.58
C ALA A 178 -5.00 -10.92 1.52
N ASP A 179 -5.88 -11.80 1.04
CA ASP A 179 -6.31 -13.00 1.75
C ASP A 179 -7.12 -12.69 3.04
N MET A 180 -7.44 -13.76 3.78
CA MET A 180 -8.09 -13.68 5.08
C MET A 180 -7.15 -13.13 6.15
N GLU A 181 -7.74 -12.58 7.22
CA GLU A 181 -6.99 -12.14 8.39
C GLU A 181 -6.09 -13.25 8.95
N GLY A 182 -4.88 -12.88 9.35
CA GLY A 182 -3.89 -13.79 9.93
C GLY A 182 -3.01 -14.51 8.92
N VAL A 183 -3.29 -14.42 7.61
CA VAL A 183 -2.52 -15.14 6.58
C VAL A 183 -1.15 -14.49 6.34
N GLY A 184 -1.08 -13.16 6.22
CA GLY A 184 0.19 -12.45 6.01
C GLY A 184 0.57 -12.32 4.52
N ALA A 185 -0.37 -11.86 3.69
CA ALA A 185 -0.17 -11.67 2.25
C ALA A 185 -0.53 -10.24 1.82
N ALA A 186 0.12 -9.72 0.78
CA ALA A 186 -0.18 -8.39 0.27
C ALA A 186 0.28 -8.19 -1.18
N VAL A 187 -0.27 -7.15 -1.80
CA VAL A 187 0.09 -6.68 -3.12
C VAL A 187 0.69 -5.27 -3.03
N LEU A 188 1.95 -5.12 -3.41
CA LEU A 188 2.63 -3.82 -3.50
C LEU A 188 2.13 -3.05 -4.73
N ILE A 189 1.73 -1.79 -4.53
CA ILE A 189 1.47 -0.86 -5.63
C ILE A 189 2.79 -0.28 -6.12
N ARG A 190 3.18 -0.59 -7.35
CA ARG A 190 4.49 -0.22 -7.89
C ARG A 190 4.47 0.98 -8.79
N SER A 191 3.53 1.02 -9.71
CA SER A 191 3.41 2.15 -10.62
C SER A 191 1.96 2.47 -10.87
N CYS A 192 1.74 3.73 -11.20
CA CYS A 192 0.43 4.24 -11.61
C CYS A 192 0.55 5.17 -12.81
N SER A 193 -0.59 5.45 -13.44
CA SER A 193 -0.79 6.58 -14.34
C SER A 193 -1.71 7.62 -13.70
N PRO A 194 -1.53 8.92 -13.96
CA PRO A 194 -2.37 9.95 -13.38
C PRO A 194 -3.74 9.96 -14.09
N VAL A 195 -4.82 10.16 -13.32
CA VAL A 195 -6.18 10.37 -13.84
C VAL A 195 -6.65 11.79 -13.53
N SER A 196 -6.43 12.26 -12.29
CA SER A 196 -6.70 13.63 -11.86
C SER A 196 -5.72 14.10 -10.78
N GLY A 197 -5.75 15.40 -10.47
CA GLY A 197 -4.90 15.97 -9.41
C GLY A 197 -3.43 16.14 -9.80
N LEU A 198 -3.14 16.32 -11.11
CA LEU A 198 -1.78 16.43 -11.64
C LEU A 198 -0.95 17.51 -10.93
N GLU A 199 -1.50 18.70 -10.70
CA GLU A 199 -0.79 19.79 -10.00
C GLU A 199 -0.34 19.35 -8.60
N THR A 200 -1.21 18.67 -7.86
CA THR A 200 -0.90 18.14 -6.53
C THR A 200 0.12 17.01 -6.59
N ILE A 201 0.02 16.12 -7.58
CA ILE A 201 1.03 15.10 -7.84
C ILE A 201 2.39 15.78 -8.06
N GLN A 202 2.48 16.74 -8.98
CA GLN A 202 3.72 17.45 -9.31
C GLN A 202 4.30 18.20 -8.11
N ARG A 203 3.45 18.87 -7.32
CA ARG A 203 3.85 19.55 -6.08
C ARG A 203 4.41 18.57 -5.04
N ARG A 204 3.70 17.48 -4.74
CA ARG A 204 4.16 16.45 -3.77
C ARG A 204 5.43 15.75 -4.25
N ARG A 205 5.55 15.53 -5.56
CA ARG A 205 6.73 14.95 -6.22
C ARG A 205 7.91 15.92 -6.35
N GLY A 206 7.67 17.23 -6.27
CA GLY A 206 8.67 18.26 -6.55
C GLY A 206 9.14 18.26 -8.02
N GLN A 207 8.28 17.85 -8.96
CA GLN A 207 8.63 17.68 -10.37
C GLN A 207 7.51 18.22 -11.26
N GLN A 208 7.79 19.26 -12.05
CA GLN A 208 6.85 19.85 -13.01
C GLN A 208 6.97 19.13 -14.36
N THR A 209 6.36 17.96 -14.48
CA THR A 209 6.35 17.15 -15.69
C THR A 209 5.11 16.25 -15.73
N GLU A 210 4.74 15.76 -16.90
CA GLU A 210 3.67 14.76 -17.08
C GLU A 210 4.22 13.40 -17.51
N LYS A 211 5.55 13.30 -17.61
CA LYS A 211 6.22 12.10 -18.08
C LYS A 211 6.07 10.95 -17.07
N PRO A 212 6.17 9.68 -17.53
CA PRO A 212 6.06 8.49 -16.68
C PRO A 212 6.92 8.49 -15.42
N ILE A 213 8.03 9.23 -15.43
CA ILE A 213 8.94 9.37 -14.29
C ILE A 213 8.22 9.77 -12.99
N LEU A 214 7.07 10.47 -13.06
CA LEU A 214 6.30 10.89 -11.89
C LEU A 214 5.80 9.72 -11.03
N LEU A 215 5.39 8.62 -11.65
CA LEU A 215 4.64 7.56 -10.99
C LEU A 215 5.17 6.15 -11.30
N THR A 216 6.30 6.05 -11.99
CA THR A 216 6.99 4.77 -12.26
C THR A 216 7.94 4.41 -11.13
N GLY A 217 7.42 3.76 -10.09
CA GLY A 217 8.15 3.29 -8.91
C GLY A 217 7.35 3.43 -7.60
N PRO A 218 7.42 2.44 -6.69
CA PRO A 218 6.48 2.34 -5.57
C PRO A 218 6.59 3.53 -4.60
N GLY A 219 7.81 3.93 -4.25
CA GLY A 219 8.04 5.13 -3.43
C GLY A 219 7.56 6.42 -4.10
N LYS A 220 7.44 6.43 -5.44
CA LYS A 220 6.92 7.59 -6.15
C LYS A 220 5.41 7.70 -6.06
N VAL A 221 4.72 6.57 -6.17
CA VAL A 221 3.27 6.47 -5.92
C VAL A 221 2.96 6.92 -4.50
N GLY A 222 3.68 6.41 -3.49
CA GLY A 222 3.49 6.82 -2.10
C GLY A 222 3.69 8.33 -1.89
N GLN A 223 4.72 8.92 -2.49
CA GLN A 223 4.96 10.37 -2.42
C GLN A 223 3.87 11.17 -3.16
N ALA A 224 3.43 10.75 -4.35
CA ALA A 224 2.37 11.42 -5.11
C ALA A 224 1.03 11.43 -4.37
N LEU A 225 0.73 10.35 -3.64
CA LEU A 225 -0.44 10.26 -2.77
C LEU A 225 -0.25 11.03 -1.46
N GLY A 226 0.97 11.41 -1.09
CA GLY A 226 1.25 12.11 0.17
C GLY A 226 1.08 11.21 1.40
N LEU A 227 1.46 9.93 1.28
CA LEU A 227 1.29 8.96 2.35
C LEU A 227 2.32 9.14 3.48
N SER A 228 1.89 8.75 4.67
CA SER A 228 2.72 8.47 5.85
C SER A 228 2.39 7.05 6.36
N THR A 229 3.12 6.57 7.36
CA THR A 229 2.81 5.29 8.02
C THR A 229 1.48 5.28 8.76
N ASP A 230 0.88 6.43 9.02
CA ASP A 230 -0.43 6.55 9.71
C ASP A 230 -1.58 6.02 8.85
N TRP A 231 -1.36 5.85 7.55
CA TRP A 231 -2.29 5.19 6.64
C TRP A 231 -2.24 3.66 6.73
N SER A 232 -1.30 3.08 7.47
CA SER A 232 -1.27 1.63 7.67
C SER A 232 -2.47 1.19 8.52
N ASN A 233 -3.05 0.02 8.20
CA ASN A 233 -4.34 -0.47 8.70
C ASN A 233 -5.56 0.35 8.26
N HIS A 234 -5.45 1.27 7.30
CA HIS A 234 -6.62 1.98 6.78
C HIS A 234 -7.45 1.07 5.84
N PRO A 235 -8.77 0.92 6.01
CA PRO A 235 -9.61 0.16 5.09
C PRO A 235 -9.74 0.90 3.75
N LEU A 236 -9.38 0.24 2.64
CA LEU A 236 -9.38 0.85 1.30
C LEU A 236 -10.73 0.74 0.57
N TYR A 237 -11.67 -0.02 1.11
CA TYR A 237 -12.99 -0.28 0.53
C TYR A 237 -14.12 0.59 1.12
N THR A 238 -13.77 1.53 2.00
CA THR A 238 -14.72 2.47 2.61
C THR A 238 -14.27 3.91 2.42
N PRO A 239 -15.19 4.88 2.29
CA PRO A 239 -14.83 6.29 2.31
C PRO A 239 -14.05 6.65 3.58
N GLY A 240 -12.83 7.17 3.41
CA GLY A 240 -11.94 7.44 4.55
C GLY A 240 -10.68 8.24 4.21
N GLY A 241 -10.55 8.71 2.97
CA GLY A 241 -9.44 9.54 2.52
C GLY A 241 -8.37 8.78 1.71
N LEU A 242 -8.29 7.46 1.79
CA LEU A 242 -7.54 6.63 0.84
C LEU A 242 -8.38 5.43 0.41
N GLU A 243 -8.72 5.35 -0.87
CA GLU A 243 -9.67 4.36 -1.38
C GLU A 243 -9.13 3.63 -2.60
N VAL A 244 -9.51 2.36 -2.76
CA VAL A 244 -9.42 1.61 -4.01
C VAL A 244 -10.81 1.52 -4.61
N LEU A 245 -10.93 2.07 -5.82
CA LEU A 245 -12.17 2.18 -6.55
C LEU A 245 -12.11 1.33 -7.82
N ASP A 246 -13.29 0.93 -8.28
CA ASP A 246 -13.47 0.24 -9.54
C ASP A 246 -12.93 1.07 -10.72
N GLY A 247 -12.47 0.39 -11.76
CA GLY A 247 -11.79 1.02 -12.87
C GLY A 247 -11.70 0.10 -14.08
N PRO A 248 -11.28 0.63 -15.24
CA PRO A 248 -11.26 -0.13 -16.48
C PRO A 248 -10.41 -1.39 -16.38
N GLU A 249 -10.90 -2.50 -16.92
CA GLU A 249 -10.11 -3.72 -17.02
C GLU A 249 -8.96 -3.55 -18.03
N PRO A 250 -7.76 -4.09 -17.75
CA PRO A 250 -6.64 -4.02 -18.67
C PRO A 250 -6.88 -4.92 -19.89
N GLN A 251 -6.55 -4.41 -21.09
CA GLN A 251 -6.65 -5.20 -22.33
C GLN A 251 -5.58 -6.30 -22.45
N GLY A 252 -4.49 -6.18 -21.69
CA GLY A 252 -3.43 -7.17 -21.65
C GLY A 252 -2.57 -6.99 -20.40
N ILE A 253 -2.03 -8.10 -19.89
CA ILE A 253 -1.20 -8.15 -18.69
C ILE A 253 0.16 -8.72 -19.06
N LEU A 254 1.20 -8.10 -18.55
CA LEU A 254 2.55 -8.64 -18.54
C LEU A 254 2.90 -9.19 -17.16
N VAL A 255 3.69 -10.26 -17.11
CA VAL A 255 4.20 -10.92 -15.91
C VAL A 255 5.71 -11.04 -15.95
N GLY A 256 6.35 -11.03 -14.78
CA GLY A 256 7.79 -11.26 -14.66
C GLY A 256 8.28 -11.26 -13.21
N PRO A 257 9.59 -11.37 -13.00
CA PRO A 257 10.17 -11.36 -11.66
C PRO A 257 10.01 -10.00 -10.99
N ARG A 258 9.92 -10.05 -9.66
CA ARG A 258 9.82 -8.87 -8.80
C ARG A 258 11.15 -8.12 -8.72
N VAL A 259 11.12 -6.86 -8.34
CA VAL A 259 12.27 -5.96 -8.36
C VAL A 259 12.79 -5.68 -6.95
N GLY A 260 14.11 -5.73 -6.76
CA GLY A 260 14.75 -5.33 -5.50
C GLY A 260 14.62 -6.37 -4.38
N ILE A 261 14.48 -7.64 -4.75
CA ILE A 261 14.32 -8.77 -3.81
C ILE A 261 15.48 -9.76 -3.91
N GLU A 262 16.66 -9.33 -4.35
CA GLU A 262 17.83 -10.19 -4.59
C GLU A 262 18.33 -10.91 -3.32
N TYR A 263 17.89 -10.46 -2.13
CA TYR A 263 18.14 -11.11 -0.85
C TYR A 263 17.24 -12.34 -0.59
N ALA A 264 16.18 -12.53 -1.37
CA ALA A 264 15.24 -13.63 -1.23
C ALA A 264 15.83 -14.94 -1.79
N SER A 265 15.20 -16.08 -1.50
CA SER A 265 15.61 -17.36 -2.07
C SER A 265 15.55 -17.34 -3.60
N PRO A 266 16.41 -18.07 -4.32
CA PRO A 266 16.44 -18.08 -5.78
C PRO A 266 15.08 -18.35 -6.45
N GLU A 267 14.28 -19.26 -5.88
CA GLU A 267 12.91 -19.55 -6.34
C GLU A 267 12.02 -18.29 -6.32
N HIS A 268 11.95 -17.61 -5.18
CA HIS A 268 11.16 -16.39 -4.99
C HIS A 268 11.67 -15.18 -5.79
N VAL A 269 12.98 -15.14 -6.11
CA VAL A 269 13.57 -14.12 -7.00
C VAL A 269 13.13 -14.36 -8.46
N ALA A 270 13.10 -15.62 -8.90
CA ALA A 270 12.70 -15.99 -10.26
C ALA A 270 11.19 -16.00 -10.48
N ALA A 271 10.40 -16.09 -9.40
CA ALA A 271 8.95 -16.20 -9.45
C ALA A 271 8.29 -15.04 -10.22
N PRO A 272 7.38 -15.31 -11.20
CA PRO A 272 6.77 -14.30 -12.05
C PRO A 272 5.62 -13.55 -11.35
N TRP A 273 5.89 -12.97 -10.18
CA TRP A 273 4.88 -12.37 -9.28
C TRP A 273 4.82 -10.85 -9.36
N ARG A 274 5.35 -10.27 -10.44
CA ARG A 274 5.17 -8.87 -10.83
C ARG A 274 4.23 -8.80 -12.01
N PHE A 275 3.22 -7.94 -11.94
CA PHE A 275 2.17 -7.81 -12.95
C PHE A 275 2.10 -6.36 -13.43
N ALA A 276 1.92 -6.13 -14.72
CA ALA A 276 1.79 -4.79 -15.29
C ALA A 276 0.80 -4.76 -16.47
N ILE A 277 0.16 -3.61 -16.70
CA ILE A 277 -0.69 -3.42 -17.89
C ILE A 277 0.17 -3.34 -19.14
N ALA A 278 -0.13 -4.14 -20.17
CA ALA A 278 0.58 -4.13 -21.43
C ALA A 278 0.37 -2.80 -22.20
N GLY A 279 1.39 -2.36 -22.94
CA GLY A 279 1.32 -1.16 -23.80
C GLY A 279 1.34 0.19 -23.07
N THR A 280 1.26 0.23 -21.73
CA THR A 280 1.34 1.50 -20.99
C THR A 280 2.78 1.98 -20.81
N PRO A 281 3.07 3.28 -20.92
CA PRO A 281 4.40 3.81 -20.62
C PRO A 281 4.70 3.84 -19.11
N TRP A 282 3.66 3.70 -18.27
CA TRP A 282 3.66 3.83 -16.81
C TRP A 282 4.06 2.53 -16.07
N ILE A 283 5.12 1.89 -16.55
CA ILE A 283 5.73 0.71 -15.90
C ILE A 283 7.12 1.12 -15.39
N SER A 284 7.49 0.71 -14.18
CA SER A 284 8.82 0.95 -13.63
C SER A 284 9.88 0.13 -14.36
N ALA A 285 11.14 0.58 -14.27
CA ALA A 285 12.27 -0.27 -14.65
C ALA A 285 12.41 -1.46 -13.67
N PRO A 286 13.03 -2.57 -14.10
CA PRO A 286 13.35 -2.92 -15.49
C PRO A 286 12.10 -3.41 -16.25
N LYS A 287 11.94 -3.01 -17.53
CA LYS A 287 10.78 -3.41 -18.35
C LYS A 287 11.01 -4.69 -19.16
N ASN A 288 12.27 -4.95 -19.52
CA ASN A 288 12.68 -6.08 -20.35
C ASN A 288 12.57 -7.45 -19.65
N THR A 289 12.23 -7.49 -18.36
CA THR A 289 11.99 -8.72 -17.60
C THR A 289 10.53 -9.20 -17.69
N LEU A 290 9.63 -8.37 -18.20
CA LEU A 290 8.21 -8.69 -18.31
C LEU A 290 7.91 -9.41 -19.64
N ARG A 291 6.94 -10.32 -19.62
CA ARG A 291 6.44 -11.11 -20.77
C ARG A 291 4.91 -11.12 -20.75
N PRO A 292 4.21 -11.29 -21.89
CA PRO A 292 2.77 -11.51 -21.88
C PRO A 292 2.37 -12.65 -20.93
N ARG A 293 1.30 -12.46 -20.16
CA ARG A 293 0.73 -13.46 -19.23
C ARG A 293 0.04 -14.59 -19.98
#